data_AF-A0A3D1QAB0-F1
#
_entry.id   AF-A0A3D1QAB0-F1
#
_cell.length_a   1.000
_cell.length_b   1.000
_cell.length_c   1.000
_cell.angle_alpha   90.00
_cell.angle_beta   90.00
_cell.angle_gamma   90.00
#
_symmetry.space_group_name_H-M   'P 1'
#
loop_
_entity.id
_entity.type
_entity.pdbx_description
1 polymer ?
#
loop_
_entity_poly.entity_id
_entity_poly.type
_entity_poly.pdbx_seq_one_letter_code
_entity_poly.pdbx_strand_id
1 'polypeptide(L)'
;MGFLPMSRAEMKAKNWEELDIILVSGDAYVDHPAWAAALLGRFLEYHGYRVGIIAQPDWRTGEDFMQLGAPRLFFGVSAGNLDSMVNHYTADKKKRRQDVYSPGGKAGMRPDRATI
;
A
#
# COMPACT_ATOMS: atom_id res chain seq x y z
N MET A 1 -1.99 -18.88 6.73
CA MET A 1 -1.63 -17.48 7.05
C MET A 1 -2.49 -16.60 6.15
N GLY A 2 -3.31 -15.71 6.71
CA GLY A 2 -4.17 -14.81 5.92
C GLY A 2 -3.44 -13.55 5.50
N PHE A 3 -4.00 -12.78 4.56
CA PHE A 3 -3.51 -11.48 4.11
C PHE A 3 -3.24 -10.50 5.28
N LEU A 4 -2.42 -9.46 5.04
CA LEU A 4 -2.36 -8.31 5.93
C LEU A 4 -3.73 -7.62 5.92
N PRO A 5 -4.25 -7.18 7.07
CA PRO A 5 -5.52 -6.44 7.14
C PRO A 5 -5.42 -5.13 6.35
N MET A 6 -6.41 -4.91 5.48
CA MET A 6 -6.66 -3.65 4.78
C MET A 6 -7.90 -2.93 5.33
N SER A 7 -8.64 -3.57 6.22
CA SER A 7 -9.86 -3.04 6.82
C SER A 7 -9.96 -3.33 8.32
N ARG A 8 -10.77 -2.54 9.03
CA ARG A 8 -11.10 -2.80 10.44
C ARG A 8 -11.80 -4.14 10.66
N ALA A 9 -12.55 -4.63 9.67
CA ALA A 9 -13.19 -5.94 9.75
C ALA A 9 -12.13 -7.07 9.79
N GLU A 10 -11.10 -6.98 8.96
CA GLU A 10 -9.99 -7.93 8.96
C GLU A 10 -9.13 -7.82 10.22
N MET A 11 -8.93 -6.61 10.76
CA MET A 11 -8.29 -6.42 12.07
C MET A 11 -9.07 -7.14 13.18
N LYS A 12 -10.41 -6.97 13.22
CA LYS A 12 -11.28 -7.66 14.17
C LYS A 12 -11.23 -9.17 14.01
N ALA A 13 -11.15 -9.69 12.79
CA ALA A 13 -10.98 -11.13 12.54
C ALA A 13 -9.64 -11.68 13.11
N LYS A 14 -8.64 -10.81 13.31
CA LYS A 14 -7.38 -11.14 13.99
C LYS A 14 -7.38 -10.81 15.50
N ASN A 15 -8.51 -10.36 16.06
CA ASN A 15 -8.62 -9.82 17.42
C ASN A 15 -7.66 -8.65 17.69
N TRP A 16 -7.45 -7.78 16.69
CA TRP A 16 -6.61 -6.59 16.79
C TRP A 16 -7.47 -5.34 16.84
N GLU A 17 -7.37 -4.59 17.95
CA GLU A 17 -8.03 -3.30 18.10
C GLU A 17 -7.21 -2.14 17.50
N GLU A 18 -5.88 -2.31 17.41
CA GLU A 18 -4.94 -1.35 16.85
C GLU A 18 -3.82 -2.06 16.08
N LEU A 19 -3.16 -1.33 15.18
CA LEU A 19 -1.98 -1.79 14.44
C LEU A 19 -0.73 -1.11 14.99
N ASP A 20 0.40 -1.82 14.98
CA ASP A 20 1.69 -1.24 15.32
C ASP A 20 2.23 -0.42 14.14
N ILE A 21 2.10 -0.94 12.93
CA ILE A 21 2.66 -0.36 11.71
C ILE A 21 1.60 -0.42 10.61
N ILE A 22 1.43 0.68 9.88
CA ILE A 22 0.59 0.72 8.68
C ILE A 22 1.48 1.02 7.49
N LEU A 23 1.52 0.11 6.51
CA LEU A 23 2.20 0.32 5.25
C LEU A 23 1.25 1.01 4.26
N VAL A 24 1.68 2.10 3.65
CA VAL A 24 0.95 2.78 2.59
C VAL A 24 1.70 2.55 1.29
N SER A 25 1.02 1.97 0.30
CA SER A 25 1.63 1.62 -0.99
C SER A 25 0.90 2.27 -2.16
N GLY A 26 1.64 2.80 -3.12
CA GLY A 26 1.10 3.22 -4.42
C GLY A 26 0.81 2.07 -5.39
N ASP A 27 1.13 0.83 -5.03
CA ASP A 27 0.75 -0.36 -5.80
C ASP A 27 -0.50 -1.01 -5.21
N ALA A 28 -1.21 -1.80 -6.02
CA ALA A 28 -2.17 -2.77 -5.53
C ALA A 28 -1.50 -3.74 -4.56
N TYR A 29 -2.24 -4.17 -3.53
CA TYR A 29 -1.72 -5.17 -2.62
C TYR A 29 -1.74 -6.55 -3.27
N VAL A 30 -0.55 -7.09 -3.48
CA VAL A 30 -0.32 -8.48 -3.89
C VAL A 30 0.54 -9.12 -2.81
N ASP A 31 0.00 -10.12 -2.11
CA ASP A 31 0.69 -10.83 -1.04
C ASP A 31 1.67 -11.86 -1.62
N HIS A 32 2.76 -11.34 -2.21
CA HIS A 32 3.80 -12.11 -2.87
C HIS A 32 5.18 -11.50 -2.55
N PRO A 33 6.25 -12.30 -2.35
CA PRO A 33 7.58 -11.79 -1.96
C PRO A 33 8.22 -10.84 -2.99
N ALA A 34 7.72 -10.78 -4.22
CA ALA A 34 8.15 -9.81 -5.23
C ALA A 34 7.56 -8.40 -5.02
N TRP A 35 6.62 -8.22 -4.08
CA TRP A 35 6.07 -6.92 -3.69
C TRP A 35 6.67 -6.50 -2.36
N ALA A 36 7.37 -5.36 -2.35
CA ALA A 36 8.12 -4.90 -1.18
C ALA A 36 7.22 -4.73 0.06
N ALA A 37 6.01 -4.19 -0.11
CA ALA A 37 5.07 -4.01 1.00
C ALA A 37 4.63 -5.34 1.64
N ALA A 38 4.40 -6.37 0.83
CA ALA A 38 4.08 -7.72 1.32
C ALA A 38 5.28 -8.33 2.04
N LEU A 39 6.46 -8.32 1.43
CA LEU A 39 7.69 -8.85 2.01
C LEU A 39 7.99 -8.21 3.37
N LEU A 40 7.99 -6.88 3.44
CA LEU A 40 8.25 -6.14 4.67
C LEU A 40 7.17 -6.38 5.72
N GLY A 41 5.90 -6.38 5.32
CA GLY A 41 4.79 -6.64 6.24
C GLY A 41 4.87 -8.04 6.86
N ARG A 42 5.21 -9.06 6.07
CA ARG A 42 5.43 -10.44 6.58
C ARG A 42 6.64 -10.55 7.47
N PHE A 43 7.74 -9.88 7.12
CA PHE A 43 8.93 -9.82 7.96
C PHE A 43 8.61 -9.20 9.33
N LEU A 44 7.86 -8.09 9.35
CA LEU A 44 7.45 -7.42 10.59
C LEU A 44 6.43 -8.27 11.39
N GLU A 45 5.44 -8.90 10.76
CA GLU A 45 4.52 -9.84 11.43
C GLU A 45 5.29 -11.02 12.06
N TYR A 46 6.30 -11.56 11.38
CA TYR A 46 7.17 -12.61 11.92
C TYR A 46 7.89 -12.17 13.20
N HIS A 47 8.27 -10.90 13.29
CA HIS A 47 8.86 -10.29 14.48
C HIS A 47 7.83 -9.84 15.54
N GLY A 48 6.56 -10.22 15.39
CA GLY A 48 5.52 -10.01 16.39
C GLY A 48 4.79 -8.67 16.30
N TYR A 49 5.01 -7.88 15.24
CA TYR A 49 4.28 -6.63 15.02
C TYR A 49 2.92 -6.88 14.35
N ARG A 50 1.91 -6.11 14.74
CA ARG A 50 0.61 -6.06 14.06
C ARG A 50 0.72 -5.09 12.89
N VAL A 51 0.72 -5.62 11.67
CA VAL A 51 0.92 -4.82 10.46
C VAL A 51 -0.35 -4.81 9.63
N GLY A 52 -0.76 -3.65 9.15
CA GLY A 52 -1.79 -3.51 8.11
C GLY A 52 -1.25 -2.78 6.89
N ILE A 53 -2.04 -2.78 5.82
CA ILE A 53 -1.66 -2.13 4.56
C ILE A 53 -2.82 -1.30 3.99
N ILE A 54 -2.50 -0.11 3.50
CA ILE A 54 -3.37 0.76 2.70
C ILE A 54 -2.76 0.79 1.30
N ALA A 55 -3.40 0.09 0.36
CA ALA A 55 -2.90 -0.05 -1.01
C ALA A 55 -3.70 0.82 -1.97
N GLN A 56 -2.99 1.61 -2.78
CA GLN A 56 -3.56 2.61 -3.70
C GLN A 56 -4.67 3.46 -3.07
N PRO A 57 -4.39 4.16 -1.95
CA PRO A 57 -5.37 5.09 -1.40
C PRO A 57 -5.71 6.19 -2.41
N ASP A 58 -6.97 6.62 -2.44
CA ASP A 58 -7.35 7.84 -3.14
C ASP A 58 -6.74 9.05 -2.45
N TRP A 59 -5.63 9.53 -3.01
CA TRP A 59 -4.89 10.69 -2.52
C TRP A 59 -5.61 12.03 -2.68
N ARG A 60 -6.75 12.05 -3.39
CA ARG A 60 -7.58 13.25 -3.53
C ARG A 60 -8.37 13.54 -2.26
N THR A 61 -8.55 12.52 -1.41
CA THR A 61 -9.22 12.65 -0.11
C THR A 61 -8.32 12.11 1.00
N GLY A 62 -8.65 12.42 2.25
CA GLY A 62 -7.93 11.87 3.41
C GLY A 62 -8.50 10.53 3.90
N GLU A 63 -9.64 10.09 3.37
CA GLU A 63 -10.47 9.05 3.99
C GLU A 63 -9.77 7.69 4.02
N ASP A 64 -9.15 7.30 2.91
CA ASP A 64 -8.45 6.02 2.77
C ASP A 64 -7.25 5.92 3.73
N PHE A 65 -6.59 7.04 4.04
CA PHE A 65 -5.47 7.08 4.99
C PHE A 65 -5.92 6.90 6.44
N MET A 66 -7.19 7.20 6.74
CA MET A 66 -7.76 7.12 8.09
C MET A 66 -8.46 5.78 8.37
N GLN A 67 -8.70 4.95 7.34
CA GLN A 67 -9.56 3.77 7.44
C GLN A 67 -9.10 2.76 8.51
N LEU A 68 -7.80 2.61 8.73
CA LEU A 68 -7.21 1.70 9.71
C LEU A 68 -6.96 2.34 11.09
N GLY A 69 -7.17 3.65 11.23
CA GLY A 69 -6.82 4.41 12.44
C GLY A 69 -5.33 4.74 12.53
N ALA A 70 -4.94 5.30 13.68
CA ALA A 70 -3.54 5.66 13.93
C ALA A 70 -2.73 4.42 14.35
N PRO A 71 -1.54 4.19 13.76
CA PRO A 71 -0.65 3.11 14.18
C PRO A 71 0.05 3.50 15.48
N ARG A 72 0.36 2.50 16.31
CA ARG A 72 1.08 2.72 17.58
C ARG A 72 2.52 3.20 17.36
N LEU A 73 3.17 2.77 16.27
CA LEU A 73 4.57 3.11 15.98
C LEU A 73 4.68 4.14 14.84
N PHE A 74 4.34 3.76 13.60
CA PHE A 74 4.50 4.66 12.45
C PHE A 74 3.73 4.20 11.21
N PHE A 75 3.61 5.12 10.24
CA PHE A 75 3.24 4.82 8.86
C PHE A 75 4.49 4.62 8.00
N GLY A 76 4.56 3.53 7.24
CA GLY A 76 5.60 3.31 6.24
C GLY A 76 5.06 3.60 4.84
N VAL A 77 5.45 4.71 4.24
CA VAL A 77 4.91 5.17 2.94
C VAL A 77 5.88 4.85 1.80
N SER A 78 5.38 4.26 0.71
CA SER A 78 6.15 3.96 -0.49
C SER A 78 5.30 4.14 -1.76
N ALA A 79 5.95 4.56 -2.86
CA ALA A 79 5.32 4.64 -4.18
C ALA A 79 4.92 3.27 -4.75
N GLY A 80 5.43 2.17 -4.17
CA GLY A 80 5.27 0.81 -4.65
C GLY A 80 6.60 0.18 -5.05
N ASN A 81 6.54 -0.84 -5.91
CA ASN A 81 7.71 -1.50 -6.50
C ASN A 81 8.39 -0.65 -7.58
N LEU A 82 7.66 0.29 -8.18
CA LEU A 82 8.16 1.20 -9.20
C LEU A 82 7.82 2.64 -8.82
N ASP A 83 8.74 3.54 -9.10
CA ASP A 83 8.48 4.99 -8.98
C ASP A 83 7.27 5.39 -9.85
N SER A 84 6.39 6.23 -9.29
CA SER A 84 5.13 6.56 -9.95
C SER A 84 5.31 7.39 -11.22
N MET A 85 6.36 8.23 -11.31
CA MET A 85 6.69 8.93 -12.55
C MET A 85 7.17 7.97 -13.62
N VAL A 86 8.07 7.05 -13.26
CA VAL A 86 8.60 6.03 -14.17
C VAL A 86 7.47 5.14 -14.68
N ASN A 87 6.45 4.91 -13.86
CA ASN A 87 5.29 4.13 -14.27
C ASN A 87 4.31 4.92 -15.15
N HIS A 88 4.04 6.19 -14.83
CA HIS A 88 3.15 7.04 -15.63
C HIS A 88 3.74 7.51 -16.96
N TYR A 89 5.07 7.64 -17.08
CA TYR A 89 5.70 8.24 -18.26
C TYR A 89 6.86 7.42 -18.84
N THR A 90 6.93 7.37 -20.17
CA THR A 90 8.12 6.85 -20.87
C THR A 90 9.32 7.77 -20.66
N ALA A 91 10.53 7.31 -21.05
CA ALA A 91 11.73 8.15 -21.04
C ALA A 91 11.55 9.45 -21.83
N ASP A 92 10.79 9.41 -22.93
CA ASP A 92 10.41 10.57 -23.74
C ASP A 92 9.23 11.39 -23.16
N LYS A 93 8.87 11.16 -21.89
CA LYS A 93 7.76 11.83 -21.18
C LYS A 93 6.36 11.61 -21.77
N LYS A 94 6.15 10.55 -22.55
CA LYS A 94 4.81 10.18 -23.04
C LYS A 94 4.04 9.45 -21.95
N LYS A 95 2.79 9.85 -21.70
CA LYS A 95 1.93 9.23 -20.70
C LYS A 95 1.55 7.80 -21.12
N ARG A 96 1.77 6.82 -20.24
CA ARG A 96 1.32 5.44 -20.42
C ARG A 96 -0.19 5.34 -20.19
N ARG A 97 -0.83 4.46 -20.94
CA ARG A 97 -2.27 4.18 -20.83
C ARG A 97 -2.61 3.17 -19.74
N GLN A 98 -1.62 2.40 -19.29
CA GLN A 98 -1.79 1.30 -18.35
C GLN A 98 -0.81 1.46 -17.19
N ASP A 99 -1.25 1.05 -16.02
CA ASP A 99 -0.43 0.90 -14.81
C ASP A 99 -0.48 -0.57 -14.39
N VAL A 100 0.59 -1.32 -14.65
CA VAL A 100 0.64 -2.78 -14.39
C VAL A 100 0.61 -3.13 -12.91
N TYR A 101 0.83 -2.14 -12.02
CA TYR A 101 0.75 -2.33 -10.58
C TYR A 101 -0.59 -1.90 -9.99
N SER A 102 -1.52 -1.42 -10.82
CA SER A 102 -2.89 -1.10 -10.41
C SER A 102 -3.86 -2.24 -10.68
N PRO A 103 -4.96 -2.35 -9.91
CA PRO A 103 -6.00 -3.33 -10.17
C PRO A 103 -6.53 -3.22 -11.61
N GLY A 104 -6.44 -4.34 -12.35
CA GLY A 104 -6.89 -4.42 -13.74
C GLY A 104 -6.08 -3.56 -14.72
N GLY A 105 -4.86 -3.13 -14.38
CA GLY A 105 -4.03 -2.32 -15.27
C GLY A 105 -4.43 -0.85 -15.37
N LYS A 106 -5.34 -0.38 -14.50
CA LYS A 106 -5.94 0.96 -14.59
C LYS A 106 -4.92 2.06 -14.28
N ALA A 107 -4.71 2.95 -15.24
CA ALA A 107 -3.91 4.16 -15.02
C ALA A 107 -4.64 5.19 -14.15
N GLY A 108 -3.86 6.05 -13.47
CA GLY A 108 -4.41 7.16 -12.67
C GLY A 108 -4.97 6.74 -11.31
N MET A 109 -4.48 5.62 -10.77
CA MET A 109 -4.80 5.09 -9.44
C MET A 109 -3.76 5.49 -8.37
N ARG A 110 -2.72 6.24 -8.75
CA ARG A 110 -1.76 6.87 -7.82
C ARG A 110 -1.34 8.25 -8.36
N PRO A 111 -0.81 9.16 -7.52
CA PRO A 111 -0.27 10.43 -7.98
C PRO A 111 1.14 10.29 -8.56
N ASP A 112 1.54 11.29 -9.35
CA ASP A 112 2.94 11.55 -9.67
C ASP A 112 3.71 11.85 -8.36
N ARG A 113 4.93 11.31 -8.22
CA ARG A 113 5.78 11.44 -7.02
C ARG A 113 5.05 11.02 -5.73
N ALA A 114 4.50 9.82 -5.70
CA ALA A 114 3.57 9.36 -4.65
C ALA A 114 4.11 9.35 -3.20
N THR A 115 5.39 9.64 -2.99
CA THR A 115 6.03 9.72 -1.66
C THR A 115 6.35 11.15 -1.21
N ILE A 116 6.01 12.18 -2.01
CA ILE A 116 6.37 13.59 -1.76
C ILE A 116 5.13 14.47 -1.74
#